data_AF-A0A1D1XYK2-F1
#
_entry.id   AF-A0A1D1XYK2-F1
#
_cell.length_a   1.000
_cell.length_b   1.000
_cell.length_c   1.000
_cell.angle_alpha   90.00
_cell.angle_beta   90.00
_cell.angle_gamma   90.00
#
_symmetry.space_group_name_H-M   'P 1'
#
loop_
_entity.id
_entity.type
_entity.pdbx_description
1 polymer ?
#
loop_
_entity_poly.entity_id
_entity_poly.type
_entity_poly.pdbx_seq_one_letter_code
_entity_poly.pdbx_strand_id
1 'polypeptide(L)'
;SFDHPTDTLLPRMKLRSNFSTGEGLRLTSWRGRTDPSLGEFVYTLDPKTSLQLYIMKGSEVYWRGTVWNGSMYIVTQVGNLSSVYIQTVDASDDEIYWTFTMTDSSLPARYVLDQMGRLSFFFWDARVQDWTLTGSLPTRPCDFYNRCGPSGSCVYTLGNSPVCKCLDGFVPRNPKDWEMGNFTGGCVRRILLRCDGTDRFVKFGGMKLPDQFSVIWNKSAMQCEAECSAACRCQAYAYANFSSLNRTGSRCLLWRGEMIDLGQIPVFSEDLYVRLHASGQDNNTVLGHTSSNRHKGFIKIILPILSIALFLVGICCYFLIKRIKSQGNSLILLFLID
;
A
#
# COMPACT_ATOMS: atom_id res chain seq x y z
N SER A 1 -10.16 -24.67 -17.58
CA SER A 1 -10.19 -23.23 -17.93
C SER A 1 -9.43 -22.38 -16.91
N PHE A 2 -9.51 -22.65 -15.61
CA PHE A 2 -8.77 -21.89 -14.59
C PHE A 2 -7.24 -21.93 -14.77
N ASP A 3 -6.70 -23.00 -15.38
CA ASP A 3 -5.27 -23.10 -15.74
C ASP A 3 -4.87 -22.32 -17.00
N HIS A 4 -5.82 -21.68 -17.69
CA HIS A 4 -5.59 -20.87 -18.89
C HIS A 4 -6.48 -19.61 -18.89
N PRO A 5 -6.26 -18.66 -17.97
CA PRO A 5 -7.03 -17.41 -17.92
C PRO A 5 -6.72 -16.52 -19.11
N THR A 6 -7.66 -15.63 -19.42
CA THR A 6 -7.51 -14.54 -20.38
C THR A 6 -7.09 -13.27 -19.65
N ASP A 7 -7.90 -12.23 -19.68
CA ASP A 7 -7.78 -10.94 -19.02
C ASP A 7 -8.40 -10.92 -17.61
N THR A 8 -9.13 -11.98 -17.24
CA THR A 8 -10.01 -11.99 -16.06
C THR A 8 -9.56 -13.00 -15.01
N LEU A 9 -9.51 -12.58 -13.74
CA LEU A 9 -9.37 -13.47 -12.60
C LEU A 9 -10.69 -13.51 -11.81
N LEU A 10 -11.21 -14.72 -11.60
CA LEU A 10 -12.39 -15.01 -10.79
C LEU A 10 -12.01 -15.44 -9.36
N PRO A 11 -12.95 -15.42 -8.40
CA PRO A 11 -12.66 -15.82 -7.04
C PRO A 11 -12.12 -17.25 -7.00
N ARG A 12 -11.13 -17.49 -6.12
CA ARG A 12 -10.42 -18.78 -5.93
C ARG A 12 -9.51 -19.21 -7.08
N MET A 13 -9.45 -18.47 -8.19
CA MET A 13 -8.40 -18.68 -9.18
C MET A 13 -7.06 -18.27 -8.59
N LYS A 14 -5.99 -18.97 -8.99
CA LYS A 14 -4.64 -18.77 -8.47
C LYS A 14 -3.73 -18.22 -9.56
N LEU A 15 -3.29 -16.97 -9.44
CA LEU A 15 -2.12 -16.50 -10.18
C LEU A 15 -0.89 -17.10 -9.50
N ARG A 16 -0.32 -18.16 -10.07
CA ARG A 16 0.82 -18.89 -9.52
C ARG A 16 2.06 -18.70 -10.36
N SER A 17 3.23 -18.84 -9.75
CA SER A 17 4.51 -18.93 -10.42
C SER A 17 5.23 -20.17 -9.90
N ASN A 18 5.69 -21.03 -10.80
CA ASN A 18 6.54 -22.16 -10.43
C ASN A 18 7.98 -21.66 -10.23
N PHE A 19 8.57 -21.92 -9.06
CA PHE A 19 9.92 -21.46 -8.71
C PHE A 19 11.03 -22.01 -9.62
N SER A 20 10.82 -23.19 -10.20
CA SER A 20 11.84 -23.92 -10.97
C SER A 20 11.81 -23.56 -12.45
N THR A 21 10.62 -23.38 -13.02
CA THR A 21 10.46 -23.13 -14.47
C THR A 21 10.17 -21.67 -14.79
N GLY A 22 9.74 -20.87 -13.82
CA GLY A 22 9.22 -19.51 -14.06
C GLY A 22 7.91 -19.50 -14.85
N GLU A 23 7.35 -20.67 -15.17
CA GLU A 23 6.04 -20.78 -15.80
C GLU A 23 4.97 -20.47 -14.76
N GLY A 24 4.10 -19.53 -15.11
CA GLY A 24 3.10 -19.02 -14.19
C GLY A 24 1.80 -18.72 -14.89
N LEU A 25 0.73 -18.78 -14.10
CA LEU A 25 -0.57 -18.31 -14.51
C LEU A 25 -0.55 -16.78 -14.51
N ARG A 26 -0.93 -16.17 -15.64
CA ARG A 26 -0.89 -14.72 -15.85
C ARG A 26 -2.17 -14.26 -16.52
N LEU A 27 -2.61 -13.03 -16.23
CA LEU A 27 -3.66 -12.41 -17.04
C LEU A 27 -3.02 -11.70 -18.22
N THR A 28 -3.61 -11.83 -19.40
CA THR A 28 -3.21 -11.07 -20.58
C THR A 28 -4.39 -10.22 -21.02
N SER A 29 -4.16 -8.91 -21.12
CA SER A 29 -5.18 -7.98 -21.60
C SER A 29 -5.69 -8.35 -22.99
N TRP A 30 -6.91 -7.94 -23.30
CA TRP A 30 -7.37 -7.88 -24.68
C TRP A 30 -6.61 -6.83 -25.46
N ARG A 31 -6.45 -7.03 -26.77
CA ARG A 31 -5.82 -6.05 -27.67
C ARG A 31 -6.64 -4.76 -27.76
N GLY A 32 -7.96 -4.88 -27.72
CA GLY A 32 -8.87 -3.75 -27.75
C GLY A 32 -10.19 -4.08 -27.06
N ARG A 33 -11.03 -3.07 -26.87
CA ARG A 33 -12.33 -3.23 -26.16
C ARG A 33 -13.27 -4.25 -26.82
N THR A 34 -13.13 -4.45 -28.13
CA THR A 34 -13.94 -5.38 -28.93
C THR A 34 -13.10 -6.46 -29.62
N ASP A 35 -11.80 -6.52 -29.33
CA ASP A 35 -10.88 -7.49 -29.92
C ASP A 35 -10.25 -8.32 -28.79
N PRO A 36 -10.77 -9.54 -28.53
CA PRO A 36 -10.32 -10.41 -27.45
C PRO A 36 -8.98 -11.11 -27.76
N SER A 37 -8.33 -10.81 -28.87
CA SER A 37 -6.97 -11.30 -29.13
C SER A 37 -5.96 -10.75 -28.12
N LEU A 38 -4.78 -11.37 -28.05
CA LEU A 38 -3.76 -11.03 -27.06
C LEU A 38 -3.28 -9.58 -27.22
N GLY A 39 -3.43 -8.81 -26.13
CA GLY A 39 -2.94 -7.44 -25.97
C GLY A 39 -1.53 -7.37 -25.40
N GLU A 40 -1.08 -6.14 -25.10
CA GLU A 40 0.30 -5.84 -24.73
C GLU A 40 0.58 -5.98 -23.22
N PHE A 41 -0.46 -5.85 -22.39
CA PHE A 41 -0.32 -5.87 -20.94
C PHE A 41 -0.51 -7.26 -20.36
N VAL A 42 0.36 -7.60 -19.41
CA VAL A 42 0.35 -8.87 -18.69
C VAL A 42 0.42 -8.62 -17.20
N TYR A 43 -0.48 -9.22 -16.42
CA TYR A 43 -0.45 -9.19 -14.96
C TYR A 43 0.02 -10.54 -14.42
N THR A 44 1.08 -10.53 -13.61
CA THR A 44 1.77 -11.75 -13.18
C THR A 44 2.54 -11.53 -11.88
N LEU A 45 3.05 -12.63 -11.29
CA LEU A 45 4.01 -12.58 -10.20
C LEU A 45 5.40 -12.25 -10.75
N ASP A 46 6.25 -11.64 -9.93
CA ASP A 46 7.67 -11.47 -10.26
C ASP A 46 8.29 -12.85 -10.59
N PRO A 47 8.79 -13.07 -11.81
CA PRO A 47 9.33 -14.37 -12.22
C PRO A 47 10.61 -14.73 -11.48
N LYS A 48 11.30 -13.77 -10.83
CA LYS A 48 12.58 -14.03 -10.14
C LYS A 48 12.39 -14.46 -8.70
N THR A 49 11.52 -13.79 -7.96
CA THR A 49 11.35 -14.05 -6.52
C THR A 49 9.96 -14.53 -6.15
N SER A 50 8.97 -14.32 -7.02
CA SER A 50 7.54 -14.50 -6.73
C SER A 50 7.03 -13.69 -5.53
N LEU A 51 7.85 -12.78 -4.99
CA LEU A 51 7.51 -11.97 -3.81
C LEU A 51 6.92 -10.62 -4.17
N GLN A 52 6.43 -10.43 -5.40
CA GLN A 52 5.82 -9.20 -5.91
C GLN A 52 4.84 -9.51 -7.04
N LEU A 53 3.91 -8.60 -7.30
CA LEU A 53 3.03 -8.62 -8.48
C LEU A 53 3.41 -7.50 -9.42
N TYR A 54 3.46 -7.78 -10.72
CA TYR A 54 3.77 -6.82 -11.77
C TYR A 54 2.62 -6.72 -12.78
N ILE A 55 2.43 -5.52 -13.32
CA ILE A 55 1.86 -5.36 -14.66
C ILE A 55 3.04 -5.04 -15.58
N MET A 56 3.22 -5.88 -16.59
CA MET A 56 4.20 -5.69 -17.65
C MET A 56 3.52 -5.08 -18.87
N LYS A 57 4.24 -4.22 -19.59
CA LYS A 57 3.89 -3.77 -20.94
C LYS A 57 5.02 -4.22 -21.87
N GLY A 58 4.77 -5.29 -22.63
CA GLY A 58 5.85 -5.98 -23.33
C GLY A 58 6.92 -6.47 -22.34
N SER A 59 8.15 -5.97 -22.48
CA SER A 59 9.28 -6.31 -21.59
C SER A 59 9.50 -5.33 -20.44
N GLU A 60 8.76 -4.22 -20.39
CA GLU A 60 8.94 -3.18 -19.36
C GLU A 60 7.96 -3.36 -18.21
N VAL A 61 8.41 -3.05 -17.00
CA VAL A 61 7.53 -3.02 -15.82
C VAL A 61 6.70 -1.74 -15.87
N TYR A 62 5.37 -1.88 -15.91
CA TYR A 62 4.42 -0.77 -15.97
C TYR A 62 3.90 -0.38 -14.58
N TRP A 63 3.62 -1.39 -13.74
CA TRP A 63 3.22 -1.23 -12.34
C TRP A 63 3.83 -2.33 -11.49
N ARG A 64 4.11 -2.01 -10.22
CA ARG A 64 4.64 -2.94 -9.23
C ARG A 64 3.91 -2.84 -7.89
N GLY A 65 3.51 -3.99 -7.37
CA GLY A 65 2.99 -4.16 -6.02
C GLY A 65 4.06 -4.11 -4.91
N THR A 66 3.63 -4.09 -3.65
CA THR A 66 4.55 -4.18 -2.51
C THR A 66 5.21 -5.56 -2.42
N VAL A 67 6.35 -5.63 -1.74
CA VAL A 67 6.97 -6.93 -1.44
C VAL A 67 6.10 -7.67 -0.44
N TRP A 68 5.91 -8.96 -0.67
CA TRP A 68 5.07 -9.79 0.16
C TRP A 68 5.80 -10.11 1.47
N ASN A 69 5.11 -9.94 2.60
CA ASN A 69 5.64 -10.15 3.93
C ASN A 69 4.98 -11.36 4.63
N GLY A 70 4.87 -12.50 3.92
CA GLY A 70 4.53 -13.79 4.50
C GLY A 70 3.04 -14.11 4.67
N SER A 71 2.17 -13.09 4.68
CA SER A 71 0.73 -13.23 4.44
C SER A 71 0.16 -11.83 4.25
N MET A 72 -0.22 -11.48 3.01
CA MET A 72 -1.06 -10.29 2.82
C MET A 72 -2.49 -10.75 2.99
N TYR A 73 -3.19 -10.15 3.95
CA TYR A 73 -4.63 -10.31 4.13
C TYR A 73 -5.25 -8.94 3.94
N ILE A 74 -5.64 -8.63 2.70
CA ILE A 74 -6.35 -7.37 2.42
C ILE A 74 -7.83 -7.63 2.59
N VAL A 75 -8.43 -6.94 3.55
CA VAL A 75 -9.89 -6.88 3.73
C VAL A 75 -10.33 -5.53 3.19
N THR A 76 -11.03 -5.53 2.07
CA THR A 76 -11.68 -4.31 1.57
C THR A 76 -13.18 -4.55 1.48
N GLN A 77 -13.95 -3.63 2.07
CA GLN A 77 -15.40 -3.63 1.96
C GLN A 77 -15.82 -3.33 0.52
N VAL A 78 -16.74 -4.12 -0.02
CA VAL A 78 -17.23 -3.96 -1.38
C VAL A 78 -18.42 -3.01 -1.40
N GLY A 79 -18.17 -1.73 -1.69
CA GLY A 79 -19.20 -0.69 -1.63
C GLY A 79 -19.84 -0.60 -0.25
N ASN A 80 -21.18 -0.61 -0.20
CA ASN A 80 -21.96 -0.63 1.05
C ASN A 80 -22.38 -2.04 1.49
N LEU A 81 -21.81 -3.09 0.89
CA LEU A 81 -22.16 -4.47 1.23
C LEU A 81 -21.44 -4.90 2.52
N SER A 82 -21.97 -5.92 3.18
CA SER A 82 -21.33 -6.63 4.30
C SER A 82 -20.21 -7.57 3.82
N SER A 83 -20.03 -7.72 2.50
CA SER A 83 -19.02 -8.60 1.93
C SER A 83 -17.66 -7.92 1.78
N VAL A 84 -16.63 -8.71 2.03
CA VAL A 84 -15.22 -8.35 1.92
C VAL A 84 -14.60 -9.25 0.86
N TYR A 85 -13.77 -8.68 0.00
CA TYR A 85 -12.86 -9.52 -0.78
C TYR A 85 -11.52 -9.63 -0.06
N ILE A 86 -11.02 -10.86 0.04
CA ILE A 86 -9.79 -11.23 0.74
C ILE A 86 -8.76 -11.55 -0.32
N GLN A 87 -7.66 -10.81 -0.36
CA GLN A 87 -6.50 -11.20 -1.15
C GLN A 87 -5.56 -12.03 -0.29
N THR A 88 -5.07 -13.14 -0.83
CA THR A 88 -4.12 -14.04 -0.16
C THR A 88 -2.96 -14.31 -1.11
N VAL A 89 -1.73 -14.19 -0.60
CA VAL A 89 -0.62 -15.01 -1.12
C VAL A 89 -0.28 -16.04 -0.10
N ASP A 90 -0.22 -17.25 -0.61
CA ASP A 90 0.16 -18.42 0.13
C ASP A 90 1.28 -19.12 -0.65
N ALA A 91 2.12 -19.79 0.11
CA ALA A 91 3.27 -20.52 -0.39
C ALA A 91 3.12 -21.97 0.04
N SER A 92 3.09 -22.90 -0.91
CA SER A 92 3.31 -24.32 -0.63
C SER A 92 4.81 -24.64 -0.71
N ASP A 93 5.21 -25.91 -0.66
CA ASP A 93 6.63 -26.29 -0.82
C ASP A 93 7.16 -25.92 -2.23
N ASP A 94 6.29 -25.87 -3.24
CA ASP A 94 6.68 -25.72 -4.65
C ASP A 94 6.04 -24.52 -5.40
N GLU A 95 5.03 -23.87 -4.83
CA GLU A 95 4.33 -22.75 -5.48
C GLU A 95 4.10 -21.55 -4.54
N ILE A 96 4.33 -20.34 -5.02
CA ILE A 96 3.70 -19.13 -4.48
C ILE A 96 2.56 -18.75 -5.42
N TYR A 97 1.39 -18.47 -4.85
CA TYR A 97 0.24 -18.03 -5.63
C TYR A 97 -0.50 -16.89 -4.97
N TRP A 98 -0.99 -15.97 -5.79
CA TRP A 98 -1.96 -14.96 -5.42
C TRP A 98 -3.36 -15.42 -5.77
N THR A 99 -4.30 -15.24 -4.85
CA THR A 99 -5.72 -15.49 -5.08
C THR A 99 -6.55 -14.44 -4.36
N PHE A 100 -7.83 -14.36 -4.72
CA PHE A 100 -8.80 -13.64 -3.91
C PHE A 100 -10.07 -14.46 -3.69
N THR A 101 -10.73 -14.24 -2.56
CA THR A 101 -12.02 -14.83 -2.23
C THR A 101 -13.01 -13.77 -1.79
N MET A 102 -14.29 -14.09 -1.82
CA MET A 102 -15.38 -13.26 -1.32
C MET A 102 -15.93 -13.89 -0.06
N THR A 103 -16.24 -13.10 0.98
CA THR A 103 -16.91 -13.64 2.18
C THR A 103 -18.32 -14.13 1.87
N ASP A 104 -19.02 -13.45 0.95
CA ASP A 104 -20.25 -13.94 0.36
C ASP A 104 -19.91 -14.64 -0.97
N SER A 105 -19.87 -15.97 -0.93
CA SER A 105 -19.57 -16.78 -2.11
C SER A 105 -20.62 -16.67 -3.23
N SER A 106 -21.81 -16.14 -2.94
CA SER A 106 -22.88 -15.97 -3.92
C SER A 106 -22.73 -14.70 -4.76
N LEU A 107 -21.92 -13.73 -4.31
CA LEU A 107 -21.71 -12.46 -4.98
C LEU A 107 -20.69 -12.60 -6.12
N PRO A 108 -21.08 -12.44 -7.40
CA PRO A 108 -20.13 -12.46 -8.50
C PRO A 108 -19.14 -11.30 -8.40
N ALA A 109 -17.85 -11.61 -8.46
CA ALA A 109 -16.77 -10.62 -8.43
C ALA A 109 -15.66 -11.04 -9.39
N ARG A 110 -14.88 -10.08 -9.88
CA ARG A 110 -13.78 -10.34 -10.81
C ARG A 110 -12.74 -9.23 -10.82
N TYR A 111 -11.49 -9.61 -11.06
CA TYR A 111 -10.48 -8.69 -11.58
C TYR A 111 -10.43 -8.77 -13.09
N VAL A 112 -10.27 -7.64 -13.77
CA VAL A 112 -10.11 -7.57 -15.23
C VAL A 112 -8.92 -6.67 -15.56
N LEU A 113 -7.98 -7.16 -16.37
CA LEU A 113 -6.87 -6.38 -16.92
C LEU A 113 -7.26 -5.85 -18.31
N ASP A 114 -7.48 -4.54 -18.40
CA ASP A 114 -7.92 -3.92 -19.66
C ASP A 114 -6.75 -3.63 -20.63
N GLN A 115 -7.12 -3.26 -21.87
CA GLN A 115 -6.17 -2.91 -22.94
C GLN A 115 -5.30 -1.67 -22.66
N MET A 116 -5.59 -0.92 -21.57
CA MET A 116 -4.80 0.23 -21.13
C MET A 116 -3.86 -0.14 -19.96
N GLY A 117 -3.79 -1.43 -19.62
CA GLY A 117 -2.96 -1.93 -18.53
C GLY A 117 -3.53 -1.61 -17.15
N ARG A 118 -4.84 -1.36 -17.04
CA ARG A 118 -5.50 -1.15 -15.75
C ARG A 118 -6.11 -2.45 -15.26
N LEU A 119 -5.66 -2.90 -14.09
CA LEU A 119 -6.29 -3.98 -13.36
C LEU A 119 -7.40 -3.40 -12.49
N SER A 120 -8.64 -3.81 -12.75
CA SER A 120 -9.84 -3.28 -12.10
C SER A 120 -10.62 -4.37 -11.39
N PHE A 121 -11.06 -4.08 -10.17
CA PHE A 121 -11.93 -4.98 -9.40
C PHE A 121 -13.40 -4.58 -9.58
N PHE A 122 -14.22 -5.56 -9.98
CA PHE A 122 -15.65 -5.42 -10.18
C PHE A 122 -16.42 -6.42 -9.31
N PHE A 123 -17.59 -6.00 -8.86
CA PHE A 123 -18.62 -6.90 -8.33
C PHE A 123 -19.94 -6.67 -9.05
N TRP A 124 -20.79 -7.68 -9.10
CA TRP A 124 -22.12 -7.57 -9.68
C TRP A 124 -23.09 -6.94 -8.68
N ASP A 125 -23.67 -5.79 -9.01
CA ASP A 125 -24.69 -5.14 -8.18
C ASP A 125 -26.09 -5.45 -8.73
N ALA A 126 -26.79 -6.36 -8.05
CA ALA A 126 -28.13 -6.79 -8.45
C ALA A 126 -29.17 -5.65 -8.44
N ARG A 127 -28.94 -4.55 -7.72
CA ARG A 127 -29.87 -3.42 -7.64
C ARG A 127 -29.89 -2.59 -8.92
N VAL A 128 -28.74 -2.49 -9.58
CA VAL A 128 -28.58 -1.76 -10.86
C VAL A 128 -28.37 -2.69 -12.04
N GLN A 129 -28.31 -4.00 -11.80
CA GLN A 129 -28.12 -5.06 -12.80
C GLN A 129 -26.86 -4.87 -13.66
N ASP A 130 -25.76 -4.43 -13.05
CA ASP A 130 -24.51 -4.17 -13.75
C ASP A 130 -23.26 -4.42 -12.86
N TRP A 131 -22.09 -4.51 -13.50
CA TRP A 131 -20.80 -4.57 -12.85
C TRP A 131 -20.41 -3.21 -12.28
N THR A 132 -20.29 -3.14 -10.96
CA THR A 132 -19.84 -1.93 -10.26
C THR A 132 -18.34 -1.98 -10.04
N LEU A 133 -17.64 -0.93 -10.49
CA LEU A 133 -16.21 -0.74 -10.27
C LEU A 133 -15.95 -0.37 -8.80
N THR A 134 -15.11 -1.13 -8.12
CA THR A 134 -14.66 -0.79 -6.76
C THR A 134 -13.36 0.01 -6.77
N GLY A 135 -12.46 -0.30 -7.70
CA GLY A 135 -11.17 0.38 -7.80
C GLY A 135 -10.30 -0.20 -8.92
N SER A 136 -9.29 0.57 -9.30
CA SER A 136 -8.36 0.22 -10.38
C SER A 136 -6.94 0.64 -10.02
N LEU A 137 -5.96 -0.05 -10.61
CA LEU A 137 -4.55 0.31 -10.59
C LEU A 137 -3.89 0.05 -11.95
N PRO A 138 -2.83 0.78 -12.33
CA PRO A 138 -2.41 2.05 -11.73
C PRO A 138 -3.41 3.18 -12.01
N THR A 139 -3.61 4.10 -11.06
CA THR A 139 -4.48 5.28 -11.24
C THR A 139 -3.84 6.59 -10.80
N ARG A 140 -2.80 6.54 -9.96
CA ARG A 140 -2.08 7.71 -9.43
C ARG A 140 -0.66 7.75 -9.98
N PRO A 141 -0.02 8.94 -10.03
CA PRO A 141 1.36 9.08 -10.50
C PRO A 141 2.36 8.13 -9.85
N CYS A 142 2.25 7.88 -8.54
CA CYS A 142 3.13 6.96 -7.82
C CYS A 142 2.85 5.47 -8.05
N ASP A 143 1.70 5.11 -8.62
CA ASP A 143 1.42 3.71 -8.95
C ASP A 143 2.31 3.26 -10.13
N PHE A 144 2.61 4.15 -11.07
CA PHE A 144 3.47 3.86 -12.22
C PHE A 144 4.90 3.59 -11.79
N TYR A 145 5.48 2.54 -12.36
CA TYR A 145 6.80 2.06 -12.00
C TYR A 145 7.88 3.14 -12.17
N ASN A 146 8.72 3.28 -11.13
CA ASN A 146 9.92 4.11 -11.12
C ASN A 146 9.67 5.60 -11.42
N ARG A 147 8.53 6.14 -10.98
CA ARG A 147 8.14 7.54 -11.22
C ARG A 147 9.19 8.56 -10.74
N CYS A 148 9.91 8.26 -9.66
CA CYS A 148 10.83 9.19 -8.99
C CYS A 148 12.31 8.94 -9.27
N GLY A 149 12.62 8.02 -10.19
CA GLY A 149 13.97 7.64 -10.53
C GLY A 149 14.73 6.96 -9.38
N PRO A 150 16.02 6.65 -9.60
CA PRO A 150 16.81 5.87 -8.65
C PRO A 150 16.99 6.59 -7.31
N SER A 151 16.76 5.88 -6.22
CA SER A 151 16.79 6.36 -4.82
C SER A 151 15.89 7.57 -4.53
N GLY A 152 15.00 7.94 -5.46
CA GLY A 152 13.92 8.90 -5.24
C GLY A 152 12.68 8.17 -4.73
N SER A 153 12.05 8.71 -3.69
CA SER A 153 10.85 8.12 -3.07
C SER A 153 9.59 8.82 -3.55
N CYS A 154 8.61 8.05 -4.01
CA CYS A 154 7.29 8.58 -4.35
C CYS A 154 6.41 8.72 -3.11
N VAL A 155 5.87 9.91 -2.86
CA VAL A 155 5.10 10.21 -1.66
C VAL A 155 3.60 10.15 -1.98
N TYR A 156 2.90 9.16 -1.43
CA TYR A 156 1.47 8.99 -1.62
C TYR A 156 0.68 9.91 -0.67
N THR A 157 0.62 11.21 -0.98
CA THR A 157 -0.22 12.18 -0.25
C THR A 157 -1.35 12.71 -1.13
N LEU A 158 -2.47 13.08 -0.49
CA LEU A 158 -3.70 13.56 -1.15
C LEU A 158 -3.66 15.07 -1.52
N GLY A 159 -2.46 15.67 -1.66
CA GLY A 159 -2.33 17.13 -1.85
C GLY A 159 -1.20 17.57 -2.77
N ASN A 160 -0.94 18.88 -2.85
CA ASN A 160 0.05 19.53 -3.73
C ASN A 160 1.53 19.32 -3.33
N SER A 161 1.84 18.24 -2.61
CA SER A 161 3.24 17.91 -2.28
C SER A 161 3.95 17.41 -3.54
N PRO A 162 5.24 17.73 -3.76
CA PRO A 162 5.96 17.15 -4.89
C PRO A 162 5.86 15.63 -4.81
N VAL A 163 5.43 15.03 -5.92
CA VAL A 163 5.20 13.57 -6.05
C VAL A 163 6.45 12.78 -5.63
N CYS A 164 7.64 13.35 -5.80
CA CYS A 164 8.93 12.74 -5.51
C CYS A 164 9.72 13.53 -4.47
N LYS A 165 10.31 12.80 -3.52
CA LYS A 165 11.23 13.33 -2.49
C LYS A 165 12.46 12.43 -2.38
N CYS A 166 13.63 13.02 -2.18
CA CYS A 166 14.80 12.26 -1.74
C CYS A 166 14.65 11.82 -0.28
N LEU A 167 15.16 10.65 0.07
CA LEU A 167 15.31 10.24 1.47
C LEU A 167 16.25 11.21 2.21
N ASP A 168 16.08 11.33 3.51
CA ASP A 168 17.00 12.12 4.32
C ASP A 168 18.42 11.50 4.21
N GLY A 169 19.44 12.35 4.04
CA GLY A 169 20.80 11.92 3.67
C GLY A 169 21.05 11.79 2.16
N PHE A 170 20.04 11.99 1.32
CA PHE A 170 20.14 12.07 -0.14
C PHE A 170 19.80 13.47 -0.66
N VAL A 171 20.26 13.77 -1.87
CA VAL A 171 19.99 15.01 -2.62
C VAL A 171 19.68 14.69 -4.08
N PRO A 172 18.93 15.54 -4.80
CA PRO A 172 18.68 15.32 -6.22
C PRO A 172 19.99 15.20 -7.00
N ARG A 173 20.07 14.23 -7.92
CA ARG A 173 21.26 14.08 -8.78
C ARG A 173 21.48 15.32 -9.65
N ASN A 174 20.39 15.85 -10.20
CA ASN A 174 20.36 17.11 -10.93
C ASN A 174 19.31 18.03 -10.29
N PRO A 175 19.73 19.02 -9.49
CA PRO A 175 18.81 19.95 -8.83
C PRO A 175 17.92 20.73 -9.80
N LYS A 176 18.45 21.14 -10.96
CA LYS A 176 17.69 21.91 -11.95
C LYS A 176 16.56 21.09 -12.55
N ASP A 177 16.83 19.84 -12.94
CA ASP A 177 15.80 18.93 -13.47
C ASP A 177 14.72 18.67 -12.41
N TRP A 178 15.15 18.47 -11.16
CA TRP A 178 14.26 18.19 -10.03
C TRP A 178 13.31 19.35 -9.74
N GLU A 179 13.81 20.60 -9.77
CA GLU A 179 13.00 21.81 -9.61
C GLU A 179 11.98 22.00 -10.74
N MET A 180 12.29 21.52 -11.95
CA MET A 180 11.39 21.53 -13.10
C MET A 180 10.41 20.33 -13.11
N GLY A 181 10.44 19.46 -12.10
CA GLY A 181 9.57 18.28 -12.02
C GLY A 181 10.06 17.08 -12.84
N ASN A 182 11.28 17.11 -13.37
CA ASN A 182 11.92 15.96 -14.00
C ASN A 182 12.71 15.16 -12.97
N PHE A 183 12.10 14.07 -12.50
CA PHE A 183 12.66 13.21 -11.44
C PHE A 183 13.47 12.01 -11.98
N THR A 184 13.65 11.89 -13.29
CA THR A 184 14.26 10.71 -13.93
C THR A 184 15.69 10.42 -13.43
N GLY A 185 16.48 11.46 -13.13
CA GLY A 185 17.82 11.33 -12.59
C GLY A 185 17.89 10.84 -11.13
N GLY A 186 16.76 10.84 -10.43
CA GLY A 186 16.65 10.37 -9.06
C GLY A 186 17.48 11.17 -8.06
N CYS A 187 17.87 10.48 -6.99
CA CYS A 187 18.64 11.03 -5.88
C CYS A 187 19.96 10.28 -5.71
N VAL A 188 20.95 10.98 -5.16
CA VAL A 188 22.25 10.43 -4.77
C VAL A 188 22.52 10.75 -3.31
N ARG A 189 23.39 9.98 -2.66
CA ARG A 189 23.77 10.29 -1.28
C ARG A 189 24.47 11.64 -1.22
N ARG A 190 24.17 12.40 -0.16
CA ARG A 190 24.88 13.64 0.14
C ARG A 190 26.35 13.40 0.48
N ILE A 191 26.62 12.30 1.18
CA ILE A 191 27.97 11.87 1.57
C ILE A 191 28.19 10.44 1.08
N LEU A 192 29.28 10.22 0.36
CA LEU A 192 29.66 8.90 -0.15
C LEU A 192 29.96 7.93 1.00
N LEU A 193 29.61 6.66 0.80
CA LEU A 193 29.97 5.58 1.70
C LEU A 193 31.47 5.32 1.64
N ARG A 194 32.06 4.93 2.78
CA ARG A 194 33.50 4.61 2.85
C ARG A 194 33.78 3.13 3.02
N CYS A 195 32.81 2.35 3.51
CA CYS A 195 32.97 0.93 3.82
C CYS A 195 34.19 0.62 4.70
N ASP A 196 34.61 1.56 5.54
CA ASP A 196 35.73 1.46 6.49
C ASP A 196 35.24 1.18 7.93
N GLY A 197 33.98 0.77 8.08
CA GLY A 197 33.31 0.59 9.36
C GLY A 197 32.63 1.84 9.93
N THR A 198 32.73 2.99 9.26
CA THR A 198 32.03 4.23 9.68
C THR A 198 30.63 4.37 9.12
N ASP A 199 30.21 3.47 8.23
CA ASP A 199 28.84 3.46 7.72
C ASP A 199 27.89 2.91 8.78
N ARG A 200 26.64 3.36 8.74
CA ARG A 200 25.56 2.92 9.62
C ARG A 200 24.26 2.76 8.86
N PHE A 201 23.35 1.97 9.41
CA PHE A 201 22.02 1.81 8.84
C PHE A 201 21.02 2.74 9.51
N VAL A 202 20.30 3.50 8.67
CA VAL A 202 19.21 4.38 9.11
C VAL A 202 17.88 3.76 8.72
N LYS A 203 16.98 3.66 9.69
CA LYS A 203 15.63 3.10 9.50
C LYS A 203 14.70 4.15 8.89
N PHE A 204 14.11 3.81 7.75
CA PHE A 204 13.01 4.51 7.11
C PHE A 204 11.76 3.63 7.20
N GLY A 205 10.78 4.06 8.01
CA GLY A 205 9.50 3.35 8.16
C GLY A 205 8.44 3.84 7.16
N GLY A 206 7.44 3.00 6.91
CA GLY A 206 6.34 3.39 6.01
C GLY A 206 6.69 3.27 4.52
N MET A 207 7.60 2.36 4.16
CA MET A 207 8.16 2.29 2.81
C MET A 207 7.50 1.22 1.94
N LYS A 208 7.19 1.58 0.69
CA LYS A 208 7.10 0.64 -0.43
C LYS A 208 8.53 0.24 -0.76
N LEU A 209 8.95 -0.95 -0.32
CA LEU A 209 10.33 -1.41 -0.49
C LEU A 209 10.76 -1.35 -1.97
N PRO A 210 12.02 -0.98 -2.27
CA PRO A 210 12.50 -0.85 -3.64
C PRO A 210 12.48 -2.19 -4.38
N ASP A 211 12.51 -2.11 -5.70
CA ASP A 211 12.62 -3.28 -6.57
C ASP A 211 14.08 -3.79 -6.66
N GLN A 212 14.30 -4.93 -7.34
CA GLN A 212 15.62 -5.50 -7.64
C GLN A 212 16.47 -5.87 -6.40
N PHE A 213 15.86 -6.59 -5.47
CA PHE A 213 16.54 -7.15 -4.30
C PHE A 213 17.02 -8.59 -4.52
N SER A 214 17.98 -9.02 -3.71
CA SER A 214 18.24 -10.44 -3.47
C SER A 214 17.58 -10.88 -2.17
N VAL A 215 17.03 -12.09 -2.14
CA VAL A 215 16.39 -12.68 -0.96
C VAL A 215 17.33 -13.68 -0.31
N ILE A 216 17.45 -13.61 1.03
CA ILE A 216 18.08 -14.64 1.85
C ILE A 216 17.05 -15.09 2.89
N TRP A 217 16.72 -16.37 2.89
CA TRP A 217 15.73 -16.95 3.79
C TRP A 217 16.34 -17.36 5.12
N ASN A 218 15.51 -17.42 6.17
CA ASN A 218 15.81 -18.00 7.47
C ASN A 218 17.03 -17.39 8.19
N LYS A 219 17.18 -16.07 8.06
CA LYS A 219 18.17 -15.27 8.80
C LYS A 219 17.49 -14.46 9.89
N SER A 220 18.13 -14.20 11.02
CA SER A 220 17.63 -13.23 11.99
C SER A 220 17.78 -11.80 11.47
N ALA A 221 17.11 -10.83 12.11
CA ALA A 221 17.28 -9.42 11.80
C ALA A 221 18.76 -8.98 11.90
N MET A 222 19.46 -9.41 12.96
CA MET A 222 20.89 -9.12 13.16
C MET A 222 21.77 -9.74 12.07
N GLN A 223 21.47 -10.97 11.65
CA GLN A 223 22.20 -11.60 10.56
C GLN A 223 21.96 -10.87 9.24
N CYS A 224 20.74 -10.41 8.97
CA CYS A 224 20.43 -9.66 7.75
C CYS A 224 21.25 -8.36 7.64
N GLU A 225 21.35 -7.63 8.75
CA GLU A 225 22.20 -6.43 8.85
C GLU A 225 23.68 -6.78 8.64
N ALA A 226 24.17 -7.85 9.27
CA ALA A 226 25.55 -8.31 9.11
C ALA A 226 25.90 -8.68 7.65
N GLU A 227 25.00 -9.38 6.94
CA GLU A 227 25.18 -9.73 5.52
C GLU A 227 25.30 -8.47 4.64
N CYS A 228 24.49 -7.44 4.90
CA CYS A 228 24.59 -6.17 4.19
C CYS A 228 25.87 -5.40 4.57
N SER A 229 26.23 -5.40 5.86
CA SER A 229 27.42 -4.71 6.37
C SER A 229 28.70 -5.23 5.74
N ALA A 230 28.82 -6.56 5.62
CA ALA A 230 29.97 -7.26 5.06
C ALA A 230 30.21 -6.97 3.57
N ALA A 231 29.19 -6.54 2.83
CA ALA A 231 29.32 -6.22 1.41
C ALA A 231 29.28 -4.70 1.18
N CYS A 232 30.42 -4.10 0.78
CA CYS A 232 30.50 -2.66 0.50
C CYS A 232 29.51 -2.14 -0.55
N ARG A 233 29.10 -3.01 -1.48
CA ARG A 233 28.09 -2.66 -2.49
C ARG A 233 26.66 -2.65 -1.94
N CYS A 234 26.41 -3.23 -0.76
CA CYS A 234 25.08 -3.22 -0.18
C CYS A 234 24.67 -1.80 0.22
N GLN A 235 23.57 -1.35 -0.35
CA GLN A 235 23.02 -0.01 -0.20
C GLN A 235 21.94 0.05 0.89
N ALA A 236 21.18 -1.02 1.05
CA ALA A 236 20.10 -1.13 2.02
C ALA A 236 19.73 -2.58 2.27
N TYR A 237 19.05 -2.84 3.39
CA TYR A 237 18.37 -4.10 3.65
C TYR A 237 16.96 -3.88 4.22
N ALA A 238 16.14 -4.92 4.15
CA ALA A 238 14.86 -5.00 4.83
C ALA A 238 14.69 -6.40 5.40
N TYR A 239 14.04 -6.48 6.54
CA TYR A 239 13.85 -7.73 7.26
C TYR A 239 12.38 -7.90 7.60
N ALA A 240 11.87 -9.11 7.40
CA ALA A 240 10.56 -9.47 7.90
C ALA A 240 10.55 -10.91 8.43
N ASN A 241 9.85 -11.10 9.53
CA ASN A 241 9.59 -12.41 10.11
C ASN A 241 8.13 -12.78 9.84
N PHE A 242 7.89 -14.00 9.40
CA PHE A 242 6.56 -14.49 9.06
C PHE A 242 6.21 -15.61 10.02
N SER A 243 5.17 -15.34 10.79
CA SER A 243 4.50 -16.31 11.65
C SER A 243 3.07 -16.45 11.15
N SER A 244 2.86 -17.19 10.06
CA SER A 244 1.53 -17.47 9.54
C SER A 244 1.28 -18.98 9.42
N LEU A 245 0.19 -19.41 10.06
CA LEU A 245 -0.57 -20.66 9.91
C LEU A 245 0.18 -21.87 9.33
N ASN A 246 1.20 -22.35 10.06
CA ASN A 246 1.99 -23.59 9.83
C ASN A 246 3.40 -23.41 9.26
N ARG A 247 3.89 -22.18 9.05
CA ARG A 247 5.30 -21.93 8.69
C ARG A 247 5.91 -20.81 9.53
N THR A 248 7.00 -21.12 10.22
CA THR A 248 7.91 -20.15 10.83
C THR A 248 9.08 -19.93 9.89
N GLY A 249 9.30 -18.70 9.46
CA GLY A 249 10.41 -18.35 8.59
C GLY A 249 10.61 -16.85 8.52
N SER A 250 11.77 -16.43 8.08
CA SER A 250 12.10 -15.02 7.91
C SER A 250 12.70 -14.76 6.54
N ARG A 251 12.56 -13.53 6.05
CA ARG A 251 13.27 -13.07 4.85
C ARG A 251 14.14 -11.88 5.17
N CYS A 252 15.33 -11.91 4.59
CA CYS A 252 16.24 -10.80 4.48
C CYS A 252 16.30 -10.36 3.01
N LEU A 253 16.05 -9.09 2.75
CA LEU A 253 16.15 -8.48 1.43
C LEU A 253 17.37 -7.57 1.41
N LEU A 254 18.22 -7.71 0.38
CA LEU A 254 19.42 -6.88 0.21
C LEU A 254 19.39 -6.17 -1.14
N TRP A 255 19.70 -4.88 -1.13
CA TRP A 255 19.90 -4.09 -2.36
C TRP A 255 21.38 -3.79 -2.53
N ARG A 256 21.97 -4.22 -3.66
CA ARG A 256 23.40 -3.97 -4.00
C ARG A 256 23.60 -2.93 -5.09
N GLY A 257 22.52 -2.38 -5.62
CA GLY A 257 22.49 -1.33 -6.62
C GLY A 257 21.61 -0.17 -6.16
N GLU A 258 21.32 0.75 -7.08
CA GLU A 258 20.41 1.85 -6.79
C GLU A 258 19.00 1.34 -6.44
N MET A 259 18.33 2.03 -5.52
CA MET A 259 17.00 1.63 -5.06
C MET A 259 15.95 2.14 -6.05
N ILE A 260 15.31 1.26 -6.81
CA ILE A 260 14.36 1.64 -7.86
C ILE A 260 12.92 1.50 -7.37
N ASP A 261 12.03 2.37 -7.87
CA ASP A 261 10.59 2.35 -7.55
C ASP A 261 10.29 2.40 -6.04
N LEU A 262 11.07 3.20 -5.31
CA LEU A 262 10.87 3.45 -3.90
C LEU A 262 9.65 4.36 -3.68
N GLY A 263 8.90 4.12 -2.60
CA GLY A 263 7.81 5.01 -2.21
C GLY A 263 7.54 5.01 -0.72
N GLN A 264 6.80 6.01 -0.28
CA GLN A 264 6.28 6.11 1.09
C GLN A 264 4.76 5.93 1.05
N ILE A 265 4.29 4.82 1.63
CA ILE A 265 2.89 4.40 1.59
C ILE A 265 2.33 4.25 3.01
N PRO A 266 1.05 4.60 3.24
CA PRO A 266 0.45 4.52 4.57
C PRO A 266 0.05 3.10 4.99
N VAL A 267 -0.12 2.19 4.03
CA VAL A 267 -0.62 0.82 4.25
C VAL A 267 0.25 -0.15 3.46
N PHE A 268 0.44 -1.38 3.96
CA PHE A 268 1.31 -2.42 3.37
C PHE A 268 2.77 -2.00 3.22
N SER A 269 3.19 -1.03 4.04
CA SER A 269 4.56 -0.57 4.14
C SER A 269 5.40 -1.47 5.04
N GLU A 270 6.71 -1.48 4.79
CA GLU A 270 7.71 -2.09 5.66
C GLU A 270 8.80 -1.09 6.05
N ASP A 271 9.67 -1.50 6.96
CA ASP A 271 10.87 -0.78 7.34
C ASP A 271 12.01 -1.07 6.36
N LEU A 272 12.65 -0.01 5.84
CA LEU A 272 13.84 -0.08 5.00
C LEU A 272 15.03 0.50 5.78
N TYR A 273 16.12 -0.25 5.84
CA TYR A 273 17.35 0.16 6.52
C TYR A 273 18.39 0.54 5.47
N VAL A 274 18.64 1.85 5.33
CA VAL A 274 19.54 2.37 4.28
C VAL A 274 20.90 2.67 4.86
N ARG A 275 21.95 2.20 4.18
CA ARG A 275 23.35 2.45 4.54
C ARG A 275 23.71 3.91 4.24
N LEU A 276 24.16 4.63 5.25
CA LEU A 276 24.58 6.05 5.20
C LEU A 276 25.87 6.27 6.00
N HIS A 277 26.60 7.34 5.70
CA HIS A 277 27.80 7.73 6.43
C HIS A 277 27.48 8.25 7.85
N ALA A 278 28.39 8.04 8.81
CA ALA A 278 28.28 8.47 10.21
C ALA A 278 28.14 10.00 10.47
N SER A 279 28.34 10.84 9.47
CA SER A 279 28.09 12.30 9.58
C SER A 279 26.91 12.79 8.75
N GLY A 280 26.29 11.91 7.95
CA GLY A 280 25.15 12.27 7.09
C GLY A 280 23.80 12.29 7.81
N GLN A 281 23.80 12.13 9.13
CA GLN A 281 22.62 12.23 9.97
C GLN A 281 22.70 13.57 10.67
N ASP A 282 21.74 14.45 10.42
CA ASP A 282 21.59 15.63 11.27
C ASP A 282 21.36 15.10 12.70
N ASN A 283 22.23 15.49 13.64
CA ASN A 283 22.28 15.00 15.03
C ASN A 283 21.01 15.26 15.86
N ASN A 284 19.90 15.68 15.24
CA ASN A 284 18.63 15.96 15.90
C ASN A 284 17.70 14.73 16.02
N THR A 285 18.13 13.53 15.64
CA THR A 285 17.28 12.30 15.72
C THR A 285 17.74 11.26 16.75
N VAL A 286 18.61 11.62 17.70
CA VAL A 286 18.79 10.83 18.93
C VAL A 286 17.76 11.26 19.98
N LEU A 287 16.49 11.01 19.70
CA LEU A 287 15.49 10.73 20.73
C LEU A 287 14.52 9.73 20.08
N GLY A 288 14.34 8.59 20.74
CA GLY A 288 13.55 7.48 20.22
C GLY A 288 12.23 7.96 19.61
N HIS A 289 11.91 7.41 18.44
CA HIS A 289 10.54 7.38 17.95
C HIS A 289 9.69 6.59 18.96
N THR A 290 9.28 7.27 20.03
CA THR A 290 8.05 6.94 20.71
C THR A 290 6.95 7.02 19.65
N SER A 291 6.14 5.96 19.62
CA SER A 291 4.95 5.87 18.81
C SER A 291 4.25 7.23 18.74
N SER A 292 4.09 7.75 17.52
CA SER A 292 3.28 8.94 17.26
C SER A 292 1.85 8.62 17.67
N ASN A 293 1.56 8.93 18.92
CA ASN A 293 0.26 8.78 19.54
C ASN A 293 -0.62 9.93 19.02
N ARG A 294 -1.07 9.80 17.76
CA ARG A 294 -2.03 10.72 17.09
C ARG A 294 -3.40 10.78 17.80
N HIS A 295 -3.58 10.11 18.93
CA HIS A 295 -4.79 10.20 19.75
C HIS A 295 -4.80 11.30 20.82
N LYS A 296 -3.68 11.98 21.11
CA LYS A 296 -3.69 13.05 22.14
C LYS A 296 -4.22 14.40 21.65
N GLY A 297 -4.32 14.61 20.34
CA GLY A 297 -4.92 15.83 19.75
C GLY A 297 -6.45 15.83 19.77
N PHE A 298 -7.09 14.66 19.61
CA PHE A 298 -8.55 14.55 19.58
C PHE A 298 -9.19 14.67 20.98
N ILE A 299 -8.53 14.16 22.03
CA ILE A 299 -9.06 14.25 23.41
C ILE A 299 -9.17 15.70 23.89
N LYS A 300 -8.27 16.60 23.48
CA LYS A 300 -8.34 18.02 23.85
C LYS A 300 -9.50 18.78 23.18
N ILE A 301 -10.01 18.27 22.05
CA ILE A 301 -11.10 18.90 21.29
C ILE A 301 -12.48 18.33 21.69
N ILE A 302 -12.55 17.05 22.06
CA ILE A 302 -13.81 16.39 22.43
C ILE A 302 -14.38 16.93 23.75
N LEU A 303 -13.54 17.22 24.74
CA LEU A 303 -13.96 17.76 26.05
C LEU A 303 -14.72 19.10 25.96
N PRO A 304 -14.23 20.14 25.26
CA PRO A 304 -14.98 21.38 25.10
C PRO A 304 -16.22 21.24 24.21
N ILE A 305 -16.22 20.33 23.22
CA ILE A 305 -17.42 20.11 22.38
C ILE A 305 -18.55 19.45 23.19
N LEU A 306 -18.22 18.47 24.04
CA LEU A 306 -19.20 17.83 24.92
C LEU A 306 -19.77 18.80 25.95
N SER A 307 -18.96 19.70 26.50
CA SER A 307 -19.45 20.70 27.46
C SER A 307 -20.37 21.72 26.81
N ILE A 308 -20.06 22.19 25.59
CA ILE A 308 -20.91 23.10 24.83
C ILE A 308 -22.22 22.40 24.44
N ALA A 309 -22.18 21.14 24.00
CA ALA A 309 -23.38 20.39 23.64
C ALA A 309 -24.31 20.18 24.85
N LEU A 310 -23.77 19.81 26.02
CA LEU A 310 -24.56 19.68 27.25
C LEU A 310 -25.17 21.00 27.70
N PHE A 311 -24.43 22.11 27.54
CA PHE A 311 -24.94 23.44 27.88
C PHE A 311 -26.11 23.86 26.97
N LEU A 312 -26.00 23.61 25.66
CA LEU A 312 -27.08 23.90 24.70
C LEU A 312 -28.33 23.05 24.95
N VAL A 313 -28.15 21.76 25.29
CA VAL A 313 -29.27 20.89 25.68
C VAL A 313 -29.94 21.40 26.97
N GLY A 314 -29.16 21.82 27.96
CA GLY A 314 -29.68 22.41 29.19
C GLY A 314 -30.51 23.67 28.95
N ILE A 315 -30.04 24.58 28.08
CA ILE A 315 -30.78 25.78 27.67
C ILE A 315 -32.08 25.40 26.96
N CYS A 316 -32.02 24.45 26.02
CA CYS A 316 -33.19 24.02 25.27
C CYS A 316 -34.26 23.41 26.19
N CYS A 317 -33.85 22.54 27.12
CA CYS A 317 -34.73 21.98 28.15
C CYS A 317 -35.33 23.05 29.06
N TYR A 318 -34.53 24.05 29.48
CA TYR A 318 -35.04 25.18 30.29
C TYR A 318 -36.13 25.96 29.54
N PHE A 319 -35.91 26.29 28.26
CA PHE A 319 -36.91 27.00 27.46
C PHE A 319 -38.16 26.16 27.21
N LEU A 320 -38.02 24.85 26.97
CA LEU A 320 -39.16 23.94 26.80
C LEU A 320 -39.99 23.85 28.09
N ILE A 321 -39.35 23.69 29.26
CA ILE A 321 -40.04 23.65 30.56
C ILE A 321 -40.71 25.00 30.85
N LYS A 322 -40.05 26.12 30.52
CA LYS A 322 -40.63 27.47 30.68
C LYS A 322 -41.83 27.68 29.76
N ARG A 323 -41.79 27.15 28.53
CA ARG A 323 -42.89 27.21 27.56
C ARG A 323 -44.07 26.35 27.98
N ILE A 324 -43.81 25.16 28.54
CA ILE A 324 -44.84 24.29 29.14
C ILE A 324 -45.46 24.97 30.37
N LYS A 325 -44.66 25.61 31.23
CA LYS A 325 -45.20 26.38 32.37
C LYS A 325 -45.96 27.65 31.94
N SER A 326 -45.59 28.30 30.84
CA SER A 326 -46.34 29.46 30.34
C SER A 326 -47.63 29.08 29.61
N GLN A 327 -47.72 27.87 29.07
CA GLN A 327 -48.94 27.32 28.46
C GLN A 327 -49.85 26.59 29.45
N GLY A 328 -49.37 26.32 30.67
CA GLY A 328 -50.13 25.67 31.75
C GLY A 328 -51.09 26.57 32.54
N ASN A 329 -51.48 27.74 32.03
CA ASN A 329 -52.44 28.62 32.73
C ASN A 329 -53.46 29.35 31.84
N SER A 330 -53.73 28.88 30.62
CA SER A 330 -54.87 29.39 29.84
C SER A 330 -55.35 28.35 28.82
N LEU A 331 -56.21 27.43 29.26
CA LEU A 331 -57.50 27.06 28.63
C LEU A 331 -58.05 25.78 29.29
N ILE A 332 -58.59 25.93 30.51
CA ILE A 332 -59.79 25.18 30.93
C ILE A 332 -60.90 26.21 30.85
N LEU A 333 -61.54 26.33 29.68
CA LEU A 333 -62.95 26.69 29.48
C LEU A 333 -63.20 26.86 27.97
N LEU A 334 -63.74 25.84 27.33
CA LEU A 334 -64.85 26.01 26.39
C LEU A 334 -65.64 24.71 26.43
N PHE A 335 -66.88 24.87 26.88
CA PHE A 335 -67.87 23.86 27.17
C PHE A 335 -68.32 23.11 25.91
N LEU A 336 -68.76 21.88 26.14
CA LEU A 336 -69.89 21.23 25.47
C LEU A 336 -70.94 22.25 24.97
N ILE A 337 -71.36 22.14 23.71
CA ILE A 337 -72.74 22.29 23.19
C ILE A 337 -72.70 21.97 21.68
N ASP A 338 -73.62 21.08 21.28
CA ASP A 338 -73.98 20.53 19.96
C ASP A 338 -73.03 19.56 19.24
#